data_AF-A0A1M3IL16-F1
#
_entry.id   AF-A0A1M3IL16-F1
#
_cell.length_a   1.000
_cell.length_b   1.000
_cell.length_c   1.000
_cell.angle_alpha   90.00
_cell.angle_beta   90.00
_cell.angle_gamma   90.00
#
_symmetry.space_group_name_H-M   'P 1'
#
loop_
_entity.id
_entity.type
_entity.pdbx_description
1 polymer ?
#
loop_
_entity_poly.entity_id
_entity_poly.type
_entity_poly.pdbx_seq_one_letter_code
_entity_poly.pdbx_strand_id
1 'polypeptide(L)'
;MNISLNPNLEKFVHQKIEEGYYNSASEVVRDALRLLIEKEILFKQQVDKLNQDIALGLTQLAEGKGIEGKNVFDEIKALKK
;
A
#
# COMPACT_ATOMS: atom_id res chain seq x y z
N MET A 1 -6.62 -26.27 10.01
CA MET A 1 -6.53 -26.12 8.54
C MET A 1 -5.16 -26.64 8.12
N ASN A 2 -5.09 -27.50 7.10
CA ASN A 2 -3.80 -27.96 6.55
C ASN A 2 -3.46 -27.11 5.32
N ILE A 3 -2.26 -26.56 5.27
CA ILE A 3 -1.82 -25.68 4.19
C ILE A 3 -0.50 -26.26 3.67
N SER A 4 -0.46 -26.59 2.39
CA SER A 4 0.77 -27.04 1.75
C SER A 4 1.59 -25.83 1.31
N LEU A 5 2.85 -25.81 1.69
CA LEU A 5 3.82 -24.81 1.26
C LEU A 5 4.69 -25.40 0.16
N ASN A 6 5.28 -24.54 -0.68
CA ASN A 6 6.34 -24.99 -1.57
C ASN A 6 7.65 -25.17 -0.75
N PRO A 7 8.64 -25.93 -1.25
CA PRO A 7 9.86 -26.22 -0.49
C PRO A 7 10.65 -24.98 -0.04
N ASN A 8 10.60 -23.89 -0.81
CA ASN A 8 11.28 -22.64 -0.44
C ASN A 8 10.62 -21.97 0.77
N LEU A 9 9.28 -21.96 0.81
CA LEU A 9 8.52 -21.40 1.92
C LEU A 9 8.61 -22.29 3.17
N GLU A 10 8.64 -23.61 3.01
CA GLU A 10 8.92 -24.52 4.14
C GLU A 10 10.28 -24.20 4.74
N LYS A 11 11.34 -24.15 3.92
CA LYS A 11 12.69 -23.80 4.38
C LYS A 11 12.73 -22.47 5.11
N PHE A 12 12.05 -21.45 4.59
CA PHE A 12 11.95 -20.14 5.24
C PHE A 12 11.29 -20.22 6.62
N VAL A 13 10.16 -20.93 6.73
CA VAL A 13 9.43 -21.12 8.00
C VAL A 13 10.30 -21.87 9.01
N HIS A 14 10.97 -22.94 8.58
CA HIS A 14 11.88 -23.71 9.43
C HIS A 14 13.03 -22.85 9.94
N GLN A 15 13.69 -22.09 9.05
CA GLN A 15 14.77 -21.19 9.44
C GLN A 15 14.32 -20.15 10.49
N LYS A 16 13.11 -19.59 10.35
CA LYS A 16 12.57 -18.61 11.30
C LYS A 16 12.34 -19.19 12.70
N ILE A 17 12.01 -20.47 12.79
CA ILE A 17 11.87 -21.19 14.05
C ILE A 17 13.25 -21.51 14.63
N GLU A 18 14.18 -21.98 13.80
CA GLU A 18 15.57 -22.30 14.22
C GLU A 18 16.31 -21.07 14.75
N GLU A 19 16.05 -19.89 14.19
CA GLU A 19 16.57 -18.60 14.67
C GLU A 19 15.97 -18.18 16.04
N GLY A 20 14.97 -18.90 16.54
CA GLY A 20 14.33 -18.63 17.83
C GLY A 20 13.31 -17.48 17.81
N TYR A 21 13.00 -16.92 16.63
CA TYR A 21 11.99 -15.84 16.51
C TYR A 21 10.56 -16.34 16.71
N TYR A 22 10.31 -17.64 16.48
CA TYR A 22 8.97 -18.23 16.52
C TYR A 22 9.02 -19.64 17.13
N ASN A 23 7.94 -20.03 17.82
CA ASN A 23 7.84 -21.34 18.47
C ASN A 23 7.20 -22.40 17.57
N SER A 24 6.54 -22.00 16.48
CA SER A 24 5.85 -22.93 15.57
C SER A 24 5.63 -22.36 14.18
N ALA A 25 5.47 -23.24 13.19
CA ALA A 25 5.12 -22.85 11.83
C ALA A 25 3.80 -22.08 11.75
N SER A 26 2.82 -22.46 12.57
CA SER A 26 1.54 -21.75 12.63
C SER A 26 1.68 -20.31 13.14
N GLU A 27 2.68 -20.03 13.97
CA GLU A 27 2.97 -18.67 14.43
C GLU A 27 3.55 -17.82 13.30
N VAL A 28 4.54 -18.34 12.57
CA VAL A 28 5.12 -17.68 11.40
C VAL A 28 4.05 -17.33 10.37
N VAL A 29 3.17 -18.30 10.07
CA VAL A 29 2.09 -18.10 9.09
C VAL A 29 1.07 -17.07 9.58
N ARG A 30 0.70 -17.07 10.86
CA ARG A 30 -0.22 -16.06 11.41
C ARG A 30 0.37 -14.65 11.33
N ASP A 31 1.65 -14.49 11.64
CA ASP A 31 2.35 -13.21 11.52
C ASP A 31 2.41 -12.73 10.06
N ALA A 32 2.76 -13.61 9.14
CA ALA A 32 2.79 -13.29 7.71
C ALA A 32 1.40 -12.86 7.20
N LEU A 33 0.33 -13.56 7.61
CA LEU A 33 -1.04 -13.20 7.26
C LEU A 33 -1.46 -11.87 7.90
N ARG A 34 -1.03 -11.56 9.12
CA ARG A 34 -1.28 -10.26 9.74
C ARG A 34 -0.67 -9.12 8.92
N LEU A 35 0.60 -9.27 8.53
CA LEU A 35 1.28 -8.30 7.67
C LEU A 35 0.60 -8.14 6.31
N LEU A 36 0.11 -9.24 5.72
CA LEU A 36 -0.65 -9.19 4.47
C LEU A 36 -1.95 -8.39 4.62
N ILE A 37 -2.72 -8.66 5.68
CA ILE A 37 -3.97 -7.94 5.98
C ILE A 37 -3.69 -6.45 6.21
N GLU A 38 -2.67 -6.10 6.99
CA GLU A 38 -2.28 -4.71 7.22
C GLU A 38 -1.94 -4.00 5.92
N LYS A 39 -1.18 -4.65 5.03
CA LYS A 39 -0.85 -4.12 3.70
C LYS A 39 -2.09 -3.90 2.84
N GLU A 40 -3.02 -4.85 2.84
CA GLU A 40 -4.28 -4.74 2.09
C GLU A 40 -5.14 -3.58 2.59
N ILE A 41 -5.25 -3.41 3.91
CA ILE A 41 -5.98 -2.30 4.53
C ILE A 41 -5.35 -0.96 4.11
N LEU A 42 -4.03 -0.82 4.24
CA LEU A 42 -3.33 0.41 3.87
C LEU A 42 -3.48 0.73 2.39
N PHE A 43 -3.36 -0.28 1.53
CA PHE A 43 -3.55 -0.10 0.08
C PHE A 43 -4.97 0.37 -0.24
N LYS A 44 -5.98 -0.27 0.36
CA LYS A 44 -7.38 0.13 0.19
C LYS A 44 -7.62 1.57 0.62
N GLN A 45 -7.10 1.97 1.78
CA GLN A 45 -7.20 3.35 2.27
C GLN A 45 -6.56 4.35 1.32
N GLN A 46 -5.40 4.03 0.73
CA GLN A 46 -4.74 4.89 -0.25
C GLN A 46 -5.57 5.06 -1.52
N VAL A 47 -6.15 3.97 -2.03
CA VAL A 47 -7.03 4.00 -3.20
C VAL A 47 -8.30 4.79 -2.91
N ASP A 48 -8.93 4.57 -1.75
CA ASP A 48 -10.14 5.29 -1.34
C ASP A 48 -9.86 6.79 -1.23
N LYS A 49 -8.73 7.18 -0.64
CA LYS A 49 -8.31 8.58 -0.57
C LYS A 49 -8.07 9.18 -1.96
N LEU A 50 -7.34 8.48 -2.82
CA LEU A 50 -7.08 8.96 -4.18
C LEU A 50 -8.39 9.15 -4.97
N ASN A 51 -9.34 8.23 -4.84
CA ASN A 51 -10.64 8.34 -5.46
C ASN A 51 -11.43 9.55 -4.95
N GLN A 52 -11.36 9.84 -3.64
CA GLN A 52 -11.96 11.05 -3.06
C GLN A 52 -11.31 12.33 -3.60
N ASP A 53 -9.99 12.37 -3.67
CA ASP A 53 -9.24 13.52 -4.20
C ASP A 53 -9.57 13.77 -5.68
N ILE A 54 -9.68 12.71 -6.49
CA ILE A 54 -10.11 12.79 -7.89
C ILE A 54 -11.55 13.32 -7.99
N ALA A 55 -12.48 12.78 -7.21
CA ALA A 55 -13.88 13.21 -7.23
C ALA A 55 -14.03 14.70 -6.84
N LEU A 56 -13.25 15.15 -5.86
CA LEU A 56 -13.17 16.55 -5.48
C LEU A 56 -12.62 17.42 -6.63
N GLY A 57 -11.53 17.00 -7.27
CA GLY A 57 -10.96 17.70 -8.42
C GLY A 57 -11.93 17.81 -9.61
N LEU A 58 -12.65 16.72 -9.91
CA LEU A 58 -13.69 16.71 -10.96
C LEU A 58 -14.85 17.66 -10.62
N THR A 59 -15.26 17.72 -9.36
CA THR A 59 -16.31 18.65 -8.90
C THR A 59 -15.85 20.10 -9.04
N GLN A 60 -14.63 20.42 -8.61
CA GLN A 60 -14.05 21.75 -8.79
C GLN A 60 -13.94 22.16 -10.27
N LEU A 61 -13.55 21.22 -11.13
CA LEU A 61 -13.48 21.45 -12.56
C LEU A 61 -14.86 21.75 -13.17
N ALA A 62 -15.88 20.99 -12.77
CA ALA A 62 -17.26 21.23 -13.20
C ALA A 62 -17.82 22.59 -12.71
N GLU A 63 -17.37 23.05 -11.55
CA GLU A 63 -17.67 24.39 -11.01
C GLU A 63 -16.85 25.53 -11.67
N GLY A 64 -16.00 25.21 -12.66
CA GLY A 64 -15.19 26.20 -13.36
C GLY A 64 -13.97 26.70 -12.57
N LYS A 65 -13.59 26.03 -11.47
CA LYS A 65 -12.42 26.36 -10.65
C LYS A 65 -11.11 25.78 -11.20
N GLY A 66 -11.13 25.23 -12.41
CA GLY A 66 -9.94 24.73 -13.08
C GLY A 66 -8.98 25.87 -13.46
N ILE A 67 -7.68 25.60 -13.38
CA ILE A 67 -6.62 26.54 -13.77
C ILE A 67 -5.95 25.98 -15.03
N GLU A 68 -5.62 26.86 -15.98
CA GLU A 68 -4.93 26.47 -17.20
C GLU A 68 -3.52 25.95 -16.88
N GLY A 69 -3.19 24.75 -17.36
CA GLY A 69 -1.96 24.05 -16.97
C GLY A 69 -0.69 24.83 -17.28
N LYS A 70 -0.67 25.60 -18.38
CA LYS A 70 0.48 26.44 -18.75
C LYS A 70 0.82 27.46 -17.66
N ASN A 71 -0.20 28.11 -17.10
CA ASN A 71 -0.03 29.13 -16.06
C ASN A 71 0.55 28.51 -14.78
N VAL A 72 0.10 27.31 -14.41
CA VAL A 72 0.63 26.56 -13.26
C VAL A 72 2.11 26.18 -13.46
N PHE A 73 2.48 25.70 -14.65
CA PHE A 73 3.88 25.32 -14.92
C PHE A 73 4.84 26.52 -14.93
N ASP A 74 4.39 27.66 -15.42
CA ASP A 74 5.18 28.89 -15.43
C ASP A 74 5.41 29.41 -14.00
N GLU A 75 4.40 29.34 -13.13
CA GLU A 75 4.49 29.71 -11.71
C GLU A 75 5.42 28.77 -10.92
N ILE A 76 5.30 27.45 -11.10
CA ILE A 76 6.19 26.48 -10.44
C ILE A 76 7.66 26.67 -10.85
N LYS A 77 7.93 27.02 -12.11
CA LYS A 77 9.29 27.33 -12.57
C LYS A 77 9.82 28.62 -11.94
N ALA A 78 8.98 29.63 -11.74
CA ALA A 78 9.35 30.88 -11.11
C ALA A 78 9.69 30.70 -9.61
N LEU A 79 9.02 29.77 -8.91
CA LEU A 79 9.29 29.43 -7.50
C LEU A 79 10.61 28.67 -7.26
N LYS A 80 11.22 28.12 -8.32
CA LYS A 80 12.51 27.40 -8.26
C LYS A 80 13.73 28.30 -8.55
N LYS A 81 13.53 29.60 -8.73
CA LYS A 81 14.60 30.61 -8.81
C LYS A 81 14.86 31.22 -7.45
#